data_AF-A0A919BIJ4-F1
#
_entry.id   AF-A0A919BIJ4-F1
#
_cell.length_a   1.000
_cell.length_b   1.000
_cell.length_c   1.000
_cell.angle_alpha   90.00
_cell.angle_beta   90.00
_cell.angle_gamma   90.00
#
_symmetry.space_group_name_H-M   'P 1'
#
loop_
_entity.id
_entity.type
_entity.pdbx_description
1 polymer ?
#
loop_
_entity_poly.entity_id
_entity_poly.type
_entity_poly.pdbx_seq_one_letter_code
_entity_poly.pdbx_strand_id
1 'polypeptide(L)'
;MREILGRRRRLRFRRKARTARQDAAVTFAVEWDWPVLPGVGLEEPARAGSRMRQGAGRTERTGSGGAARWFGGGAGRSAGDDRPVRGDRGGRFGAEWFGGDRSGGATRTGEGQVCACPDPGCVVPGAHPFDPGLLAATTDERMVRWWWTRRPDAPIVLATGGRAPCAVSLPAVPGARALRALDAMGVRLGPVVATPTRWAILVAPYDLERLGELLYATDGVPSSLRFHGEGGYLLLPPSTTGTGQVGWARAPLAGSARPWLPDVEAVVDALVEASRTAPGGGSRLAY
;
A
#
# COMPACT_ATOMS: atom_id res chain seq x y z
N MET A 1 10.75 6.48 36.95
CA MET A 1 11.83 6.19 35.97
C MET A 1 11.41 5.27 34.80
N ARG A 2 10.44 4.35 34.96
CA ARG A 2 9.96 3.42 33.90
C ARG A 2 9.22 4.09 32.72
N GLU A 3 8.60 5.25 32.94
CA GLU A 3 7.74 5.92 31.95
C GLU A 3 8.52 6.65 30.82
N ILE A 4 9.70 7.20 31.15
CA ILE A 4 10.56 7.93 30.21
C ILE A 4 11.20 6.97 29.19
N LEU A 5 11.53 5.74 29.61
CA LEU A 5 12.08 4.71 28.74
C LEU A 5 11.04 4.21 27.73
N GLY A 6 9.76 4.09 28.13
CA GLY A 6 8.66 3.72 27.22
C GLY A 6 8.41 4.79 26.14
N ARG A 7 8.43 6.07 26.52
CA ARG A 7 8.25 7.19 25.58
C ARG A 7 9.39 7.30 24.56
N ARG A 8 10.65 7.17 24.99
CA ARG A 8 11.82 7.18 24.07
C ARG A 8 11.80 6.02 23.09
N ARG A 9 11.38 4.82 23.53
CA ARG A 9 11.28 3.65 22.66
C ARG A 9 10.22 3.84 21.56
N ARG A 10 9.03 4.33 21.93
CA ARG A 10 7.95 4.65 20.97
C ARG A 10 8.38 5.69 19.93
N LEU A 11 9.08 6.75 20.33
CA LEU A 11 9.59 7.78 19.42
C LEU A 11 10.62 7.22 18.42
N ARG A 12 11.51 6.32 18.86
CA ARG A 12 12.46 5.63 17.98
C ARG A 12 11.76 4.72 16.97
N PHE A 13 10.76 3.95 17.41
CA PHE A 13 9.97 3.11 16.51
C PHE A 13 9.20 3.94 15.47
N ARG A 14 8.58 5.06 15.88
CA ARG A 14 7.90 5.99 14.95
C ARG A 14 8.88 6.57 13.93
N ARG A 15 10.09 6.98 14.36
CA ARG A 15 11.12 7.49 13.44
C ARG A 15 11.59 6.43 12.44
N LYS A 16 11.80 5.18 12.89
CA LYS A 16 12.17 4.04 12.03
C LYS A 16 11.06 3.68 11.03
N ALA A 17 9.79 3.72 11.44
CA ALA A 17 8.66 3.49 10.54
C ALA A 17 8.50 4.60 9.49
N ARG A 18 8.75 5.86 9.88
CA ARG A 18 8.74 7.02 8.96
C ARG A 18 9.81 6.90 7.87
N THR A 19 11.04 6.51 8.24
CA THR A 19 12.10 6.26 7.24
C THR A 19 11.73 5.08 6.34
N ALA A 20 11.18 4.00 6.89
CA ALA A 20 10.81 2.82 6.12
C ALA A 20 9.75 3.10 5.03
N ARG A 21 8.76 3.99 5.26
CA ARG A 21 7.78 4.36 4.23
C ARG A 21 8.40 5.20 3.12
N GLN A 22 9.24 6.16 3.48
CA GLN A 22 9.93 6.98 2.49
C GLN A 22 10.87 6.12 1.63
N ASP A 23 11.65 5.24 2.25
CA ASP A 23 12.56 4.34 1.55
C ASP A 23 11.78 3.39 0.61
N ALA A 24 10.67 2.81 1.09
CA ALA A 24 9.80 1.98 0.26
C ALA A 24 9.18 2.76 -0.92
N ALA A 25 8.68 3.99 -0.68
CA ALA A 25 8.13 4.83 -1.74
C ALA A 25 9.17 5.16 -2.81
N VAL A 26 10.42 5.44 -2.40
CA VAL A 26 11.53 5.66 -3.32
C VAL A 26 11.86 4.39 -4.10
N THR A 27 11.94 3.22 -3.47
CA THR A 27 12.15 1.95 -4.17
C THR A 27 11.05 1.69 -5.21
N PHE A 28 9.78 1.87 -4.86
CA PHE A 28 8.68 1.69 -5.80
C PHE A 28 8.78 2.65 -6.98
N ALA A 29 9.02 3.93 -6.69
CA ALA A 29 9.09 4.98 -7.70
C ALA A 29 10.29 4.81 -8.64
N VAL A 30 11.48 4.62 -8.08
CA VAL A 30 12.75 4.79 -8.79
C VAL A 30 13.29 3.47 -9.29
N GLU A 31 13.32 2.45 -8.41
CA GLU A 31 13.85 1.15 -8.81
C GLU A 31 12.81 0.46 -9.70
N TRP A 32 11.56 0.39 -9.24
CA TRP A 32 10.53 -0.39 -9.92
C TRP A 32 9.78 0.39 -10.99
N ASP A 33 10.00 1.71 -11.10
CA ASP A 33 9.35 2.61 -12.07
C ASP A 33 7.82 2.61 -11.93
N TRP A 34 7.34 2.53 -10.69
CA TRP A 34 5.92 2.55 -10.36
C TRP A 34 5.49 3.95 -9.92
N PRO A 35 4.54 4.59 -10.63
CA PRO A 35 4.08 5.94 -10.30
C PRO A 35 3.33 5.90 -8.96
N VAL A 36 3.90 6.56 -7.96
CA VAL A 36 3.33 6.61 -6.61
C VAL A 36 2.99 8.03 -6.19
N LEU A 37 2.12 8.13 -5.20
CA LEU A 37 1.75 9.37 -4.52
C LEU A 37 1.37 9.09 -3.06
N PRO A 38 1.48 10.09 -2.17
CA PRO A 38 0.96 9.95 -0.82
C PRO A 38 -0.57 9.89 -0.84
N GLY A 39 -1.14 8.89 -0.19
CA GLY A 39 -2.57 8.81 0.10
C GLY A 39 -2.98 9.73 1.24
N VAL A 40 -4.29 9.79 1.49
CA VAL A 40 -4.84 10.53 2.62
C VAL A 40 -4.36 9.91 3.93
N GLY A 41 -3.91 10.74 4.86
CA GLY A 41 -3.54 10.30 6.19
C GLY A 41 -4.76 9.98 7.06
N LEU A 42 -4.52 9.37 8.21
CA LEU A 42 -5.52 9.32 9.28
C LEU A 42 -5.31 10.53 10.19
N GLU A 43 -6.39 11.16 10.62
CA GLU A 43 -6.30 12.15 11.69
C GLU A 43 -6.06 11.44 13.02
N GLU A 44 -5.14 11.97 13.83
CA GLU A 44 -5.11 11.59 15.25
C GLU A 44 -6.37 12.19 15.89
N PRO A 45 -7.22 11.39 16.59
CA PRO A 45 -8.37 11.95 17.28
C PRO A 45 -7.88 13.06 18.22
N ALA A 46 -8.47 14.25 18.12
CA ALA A 46 -8.07 15.39 18.92
C ALA A 46 -8.08 14.96 20.39
N ARG A 47 -6.94 15.11 21.09
CA ARG A 47 -6.88 14.77 22.52
C ARG A 47 -7.91 15.63 23.24
N ALA A 48 -8.96 14.99 23.76
CA ALA A 48 -9.92 15.65 24.64
C ALA A 48 -9.16 16.21 25.86
N GLY A 49 -8.87 17.51 25.86
CA GLY A 49 -8.22 18.16 26.99
C GLY A 49 -7.29 19.32 26.65
N SER A 50 -7.84 20.44 26.20
CA SER A 50 -7.43 21.74 26.75
C SER A 50 -8.58 22.72 26.64
N ARG A 51 -9.13 23.09 27.81
CA ARG A 51 -10.16 24.13 27.96
C ARG A 51 -9.75 25.40 27.21
N MET A 52 -10.64 25.86 26.34
CA MET A 52 -10.60 27.15 25.69
C MET A 52 -10.67 28.26 26.75
N ARG A 53 -9.53 28.88 27.10
CA ARG A 53 -9.52 30.22 27.68
C ARG A 53 -9.55 31.20 26.52
N GLN A 54 -10.72 31.81 26.30
CA GLN A 54 -10.87 32.93 25.38
C GLN A 54 -10.08 34.11 25.94
N GLY A 55 -9.06 34.53 25.21
CA GLY A 55 -8.33 35.79 25.40
C GLY A 55 -8.39 36.55 24.09
N ALA A 56 -9.13 37.64 24.09
CA ALA A 56 -9.35 38.53 22.97
C ALA A 56 -8.11 39.38 22.61
N GLY A 57 -8.04 39.81 21.35
CA GLY A 57 -7.16 40.90 20.87
C GLY A 57 -6.27 40.46 19.69
N ARG A 58 -6.64 40.63 18.41
CA ARG A 58 -6.78 41.85 17.58
C ARG A 58 -5.50 42.14 16.75
N THR A 59 -5.68 42.10 15.41
CA THR A 59 -4.99 42.83 14.28
C THR A 59 -3.49 42.59 14.05
N GLU A 60 -2.88 42.68 12.87
CA GLU A 60 -3.17 42.78 11.42
C GLU A 60 -1.79 42.87 10.72
N ARG A 61 -1.76 42.62 9.39
CA ARG A 61 -0.79 43.14 8.37
C ARG A 61 0.63 42.55 8.32
N THR A 62 0.99 41.79 7.27
CA THR A 62 1.43 42.13 5.87
C THR A 62 2.88 42.61 5.73
N GLY A 63 3.58 42.02 4.75
CA GLY A 63 4.85 42.48 4.16
C GLY A 63 5.85 41.32 3.99
N SER A 64 5.88 40.54 2.90
CA SER A 64 6.50 40.81 1.58
C SER A 64 7.92 41.40 1.63
N GLY A 65 8.91 40.65 1.17
CA GLY A 65 10.19 41.21 0.74
C GLY A 65 11.36 40.22 0.74
N GLY A 66 11.94 40.01 -0.46
CA GLY A 66 13.39 39.88 -0.57
C GLY A 66 13.94 38.50 -0.89
N ALA A 67 14.08 38.23 -2.19
CA ALA A 67 14.93 37.20 -2.75
C ALA A 67 16.42 37.49 -2.50
N ALA A 68 17.22 36.46 -2.25
CA ALA A 68 18.67 36.50 -2.45
C ALA A 68 19.14 35.17 -3.04
N ARG A 69 19.68 35.26 -4.27
CA ARG A 69 20.37 34.21 -5.01
C ARG A 69 21.74 33.99 -4.39
N TRP A 70 22.17 32.74 -4.29
CA TRP A 70 23.59 32.39 -4.18
C TRP A 70 23.90 31.17 -5.04
N PHE A 71 24.90 31.34 -5.90
CA PHE A 71 25.50 30.35 -6.77
C PHE A 71 26.65 29.61 -6.06
N GLY A 72 27.02 28.44 -6.60
CA GLY A 72 28.26 27.70 -6.34
C GLY A 72 28.00 26.46 -5.48
N GLY A 73 28.22 25.21 -5.90
CA GLY A 73 29.25 24.70 -6.81
C GLY A 73 30.14 23.76 -5.99
N GLY A 74 30.14 22.45 -6.28
CA GLY A 74 30.99 21.50 -5.55
C GLY A 74 30.72 20.04 -5.90
N ALA A 75 31.51 19.52 -6.84
CA ALA A 75 31.61 18.11 -7.18
C ALA A 75 32.32 17.29 -6.08
N GLY A 76 31.93 16.03 -5.88
CA GLY A 76 32.60 15.09 -4.99
C GLY A 76 32.27 13.65 -5.38
N ARG A 77 33.32 12.87 -5.67
CA ARG A 77 33.29 11.58 -6.35
C ARG A 77 33.07 10.41 -5.38
N SER A 78 32.43 9.38 -5.93
CA SER A 78 32.62 7.92 -5.81
C SER A 78 33.44 7.32 -4.65
N ALA A 79 32.87 6.28 -4.02
CA ALA A 79 33.60 5.07 -3.64
C ALA A 79 32.62 3.90 -3.48
N GLY A 80 32.77 2.88 -4.33
CA GLY A 80 32.08 1.61 -4.20
C GLY A 80 32.74 0.73 -3.14
N ASP A 81 31.94 -0.09 -2.46
CA ASP A 81 32.43 -1.21 -1.67
C ASP A 81 31.56 -2.43 -2.00
N ASP A 82 32.10 -3.26 -2.88
CA ASP A 82 31.58 -4.57 -3.27
C ASP A 82 31.94 -5.60 -2.19
N ARG A 83 30.93 -6.11 -1.47
CA ARG A 83 31.04 -7.42 -0.78
C ARG A 83 29.76 -8.25 -0.92
N PRO A 84 29.90 -9.57 -1.13
CA PRO A 84 28.81 -10.43 -1.56
C PRO A 84 27.89 -10.80 -0.39
N VAL A 85 26.58 -10.60 -0.56
CA VAL A 85 25.59 -11.07 0.40
C VAL A 85 25.19 -12.50 0.05
N ARG A 86 25.61 -13.40 0.94
CA ARG A 86 25.27 -14.83 0.98
C ARG A 86 23.76 -14.99 1.09
N GLY A 87 23.17 -15.70 0.13
CA GLY A 87 21.72 -15.95 0.07
C GLY A 87 21.23 -16.73 1.28
N ASP A 88 20.22 -16.18 1.96
CA ASP A 88 19.48 -16.88 3.00
C ASP A 88 18.16 -17.42 2.44
N ARG A 89 17.91 -18.69 2.79
CA ARG A 89 16.83 -19.53 2.29
C ARG A 89 15.60 -19.34 3.18
N GLY A 90 14.43 -19.17 2.55
CA GLY A 90 13.14 -19.58 3.12
C GLY A 90 12.56 -18.66 4.20
N GLY A 91 11.95 -17.54 3.79
CA GLY A 91 11.06 -16.76 4.63
C GLY A 91 9.76 -17.52 4.93
N ARG A 92 9.47 -17.67 6.22
CA ARG A 92 8.30 -18.36 6.78
C ARG A 92 7.03 -17.55 6.46
N PHE A 93 6.13 -18.05 5.61
CA PHE A 93 4.88 -17.37 5.26
C PHE A 93 3.77 -17.63 6.30
N GLY A 94 3.06 -16.57 6.71
CA GLY A 94 1.62 -16.67 7.00
C GLY A 94 1.14 -16.85 8.44
N ALA A 95 1.98 -16.72 9.47
CA ALA A 95 1.50 -16.80 10.87
C ALA A 95 1.03 -15.44 11.45
N GLU A 96 1.54 -14.32 10.95
CA GLU A 96 1.30 -12.99 11.54
C GLU A 96 -0.09 -12.39 11.20
N TRP A 97 -0.71 -12.80 10.09
CA TRP A 97 -2.02 -12.31 9.65
C TRP A 97 -3.20 -13.06 10.27
N PHE A 98 -2.96 -14.26 10.81
CA PHE A 98 -4.00 -15.16 11.35
C PHE A 98 -3.77 -15.55 12.82
N GLY A 99 -2.71 -15.03 13.46
CA GLY A 99 -2.35 -15.32 14.84
C GLY A 99 -3.02 -14.38 15.85
N GLY A 100 -4.24 -14.70 16.25
CA GLY A 100 -4.93 -14.05 17.37
C GLY A 100 -6.20 -14.81 17.79
N ASP A 101 -6.07 -15.60 18.86
CA ASP A 101 -7.08 -16.17 19.77
C ASP A 101 -8.46 -16.59 19.21
N ARG A 102 -8.73 -17.91 19.26
CA ARG A 102 -10.07 -18.49 19.15
C ARG A 102 -10.77 -18.37 20.50
N SER A 103 -11.39 -17.23 20.74
CA SER A 103 -12.47 -17.11 21.72
C SER A 103 -13.49 -16.09 21.20
N GLY A 104 -14.73 -16.55 21.05
CA GLY A 104 -15.84 -15.72 20.58
C GLY A 104 -16.05 -14.54 21.51
N GLY A 105 -15.65 -13.36 21.04
CA GLY A 105 -15.87 -12.07 21.68
C GLY A 105 -15.80 -11.02 20.61
N ALA A 106 -16.90 -10.30 20.40
CA ALA A 106 -17.01 -9.22 19.43
C ALA A 106 -15.78 -8.30 19.51
N THR A 107 -14.92 -8.37 18.49
CA THR A 107 -13.82 -7.44 18.30
C THR A 107 -14.41 -6.05 18.24
N ARG A 108 -14.15 -5.24 19.27
CA ARG A 108 -14.40 -3.81 19.27
C ARG A 108 -13.83 -3.24 17.96
N THR A 109 -14.73 -2.88 17.05
CA THR A 109 -14.43 -2.01 15.91
C THR A 109 -13.67 -0.80 16.47
N GLY A 110 -12.46 -0.56 15.99
CA GLY A 110 -11.64 0.56 16.47
C GLY A 110 -12.47 1.84 16.45
N GLU A 111 -12.59 2.50 17.61
CA GLU A 111 -13.17 3.83 17.70
C GLU A 111 -12.43 4.78 16.74
N GLY A 112 -13.12 5.19 15.68
CA GLY A 112 -13.01 6.49 15.01
C GLY A 112 -11.62 6.98 14.60
N GLN A 113 -10.85 6.22 13.81
CA GLN A 113 -9.79 6.86 13.02
C GLN A 113 -10.44 7.60 11.85
N VAL A 114 -10.57 8.92 12.00
CA VAL A 114 -11.18 9.81 10.99
C VAL A 114 -10.20 9.97 9.82
N CYS A 115 -10.74 9.92 8.60
CA CYS A 115 -9.96 10.20 7.40
C CYS A 115 -9.59 11.68 7.37
N ALA A 116 -8.37 12.04 6.99
CA ALA A 116 -7.97 13.45 6.81
C ALA A 116 -8.52 14.08 5.52
N CYS A 117 -9.47 13.43 4.83
CA CYS A 117 -10.13 14.00 3.67
C CYS A 117 -11.34 14.86 4.11
N PRO A 118 -11.85 15.75 3.24
CA PRO A 118 -13.00 16.58 3.58
C PRO A 118 -14.33 15.83 3.69
N ASP A 119 -14.37 14.53 3.41
CA ASP A 119 -15.59 13.72 3.50
C ASP A 119 -15.78 13.18 4.93
N PRO A 120 -16.74 13.73 5.70
CA PRO A 120 -17.01 13.27 7.07
C PRO A 120 -17.58 11.84 7.12
N GLY A 121 -18.10 11.33 5.99
CA GLY A 121 -18.63 9.98 5.84
C GLY A 121 -17.67 9.00 5.17
N CYS A 122 -16.38 9.32 5.08
CA CYS A 122 -15.40 8.54 4.33
C CYS A 122 -15.43 7.05 4.72
N VAL A 123 -15.84 6.20 3.76
CA VAL A 123 -16.00 4.74 3.96
C VAL A 123 -14.67 3.97 3.85
N VAL A 124 -13.59 4.63 3.46
CA VAL A 124 -12.25 4.05 3.28
C VAL A 124 -11.15 4.92 3.92
N PRO A 125 -11.16 5.11 5.25
CA PRO A 125 -10.26 6.08 5.89
C PRO A 125 -8.79 5.83 5.60
N GLY A 126 -8.13 6.84 5.02
CA GLY A 126 -6.73 6.83 4.64
C GLY A 126 -6.36 5.84 3.51
N ALA A 127 -7.35 5.26 2.83
CA ALA A 127 -7.14 4.23 1.82
C ALA A 127 -7.37 4.74 0.38
N HIS A 128 -7.20 6.04 0.12
CA HIS A 128 -7.44 6.64 -1.20
C HIS A 128 -6.55 7.88 -1.46
N PRO A 129 -6.32 8.25 -2.74
CA PRO A 129 -5.74 9.55 -3.10
C PRO A 129 -6.75 10.69 -2.88
N PHE A 130 -6.26 11.90 -2.63
CA PHE A 130 -7.11 13.10 -2.52
C PHE A 130 -6.31 14.35 -2.87
N ASP A 131 -5.27 14.64 -2.09
CA ASP A 131 -4.36 15.76 -2.34
C ASP A 131 -2.90 15.31 -2.13
N PRO A 132 -2.12 15.06 -3.19
CA PRO A 132 -2.50 15.27 -4.58
C PRO A 132 -3.47 14.18 -5.08
N GLY A 133 -4.17 14.49 -6.17
CA GLY A 133 -5.00 13.53 -6.90
C GLY A 133 -4.14 12.52 -7.69
N LEU A 134 -4.80 11.47 -8.20
CA LEU A 134 -4.14 10.32 -8.84
C LEU A 134 -3.21 10.71 -10.01
N LEU A 135 -3.59 11.71 -10.80
CA LEU A 135 -2.80 12.19 -11.95
C LEU A 135 -1.44 12.77 -11.57
N ALA A 136 -1.21 13.09 -10.30
CA ALA A 136 0.09 13.56 -9.83
C ALA A 136 1.07 12.43 -9.54
N ALA A 137 0.65 11.16 -9.60
CA ALA A 137 1.51 10.01 -9.34
C ALA A 137 2.78 10.07 -10.20
N THR A 138 3.93 9.81 -9.58
CA THR A 138 5.23 10.08 -10.21
C THR A 138 6.26 9.03 -9.83
N THR A 139 7.28 8.91 -10.69
CA THR A 139 8.51 8.14 -10.46
C THR A 139 9.70 9.05 -10.14
N ASP A 140 9.51 10.38 -10.11
CA ASP A 140 10.57 11.34 -9.78
C ASP A 140 10.98 11.24 -8.30
N GLU A 141 12.24 10.87 -8.05
CA GLU A 141 12.79 10.68 -6.72
C GLU A 141 12.67 11.94 -5.84
N ARG A 142 12.93 13.13 -6.41
CA ARG A 142 12.93 14.38 -5.65
C ARG A 142 11.53 14.69 -5.15
N MET A 143 10.53 14.52 -6.01
CA MET A 143 9.13 14.73 -5.68
C MET A 143 8.64 13.74 -4.62
N VAL A 144 8.98 12.45 -4.77
CA VAL A 144 8.64 11.40 -3.80
C VAL A 144 9.28 11.68 -2.43
N ARG A 145 10.59 11.95 -2.37
CA ARG A 145 11.27 12.29 -1.12
C ARG A 145 10.68 13.52 -0.46
N TRP A 146 10.34 14.54 -1.24
CA TRP A 146 9.74 15.77 -0.73
C TRP A 146 8.38 15.52 -0.08
N TRP A 147 7.51 14.73 -0.73
CA TRP A 147 6.20 14.38 -0.16
C TRP A 147 6.32 13.67 1.17
N TRP A 148 7.14 12.63 1.24
CA TRP A 148 7.30 11.86 2.48
C TRP A 148 8.14 12.57 3.52
N THR A 149 8.91 13.60 3.18
CA THR A 149 9.51 14.51 4.17
C THR A 149 8.43 15.35 4.85
N ARG A 150 7.45 15.84 4.08
CA ARG A 150 6.33 16.67 4.59
C ARG A 150 5.25 15.86 5.29
N ARG A 151 4.98 14.65 4.80
CA ARG A 151 3.93 13.74 5.31
C ARG A 151 4.48 12.33 5.53
N PRO A 152 5.34 12.11 6.54
CA PRO A 152 6.02 10.81 6.65
C PRO A 152 5.12 9.65 7.10
N ASP A 153 3.93 9.96 7.58
CA ASP A 153 2.91 8.98 7.98
C ASP A 153 1.88 8.75 6.86
N ALA A 154 2.01 9.40 5.69
CA ALA A 154 1.11 9.20 4.56
C ALA A 154 1.23 7.77 4.00
N PRO A 155 0.09 7.09 3.75
CA PRO A 155 0.05 5.85 2.99
C PRO A 155 0.68 6.02 1.60
N ILE A 156 1.29 4.96 1.10
CA ILE A 156 1.84 4.90 -0.25
C ILE A 156 0.74 4.36 -1.16
N VAL A 157 0.38 5.15 -2.17
CA VAL A 157 -0.59 4.77 -3.20
C VAL A 157 0.16 4.60 -4.52
N LEU A 158 -0.15 3.53 -5.24
CA LEU A 158 0.24 3.26 -6.62
C LEU A 158 -0.89 3.69 -7.55
N ALA A 159 -0.59 4.44 -8.60
CA ALA A 159 -1.50 4.59 -9.74
C ALA A 159 -1.35 3.38 -10.67
N THR A 160 -2.44 2.64 -10.93
CA THR A 160 -2.40 1.43 -11.75
C THR A 160 -2.62 1.72 -13.24
N GLY A 161 -2.14 0.81 -14.09
CA GLY A 161 -2.26 0.90 -15.55
C GLY A 161 -1.21 1.77 -16.23
N GLY A 162 -1.35 1.95 -17.55
CA GLY A 162 -0.30 2.54 -18.38
C GLY A 162 0.97 1.67 -18.34
N ARG A 163 2.07 2.21 -17.80
CA ARG A 163 3.32 1.45 -17.58
C ARG A 163 3.41 0.81 -16.19
N ALA A 164 2.48 1.14 -15.29
CA ALA A 164 2.45 0.63 -13.92
C ALA A 164 1.74 -0.73 -13.84
N PRO A 165 2.04 -1.55 -12.83
CA PRO A 165 1.29 -2.78 -12.60
C PRO A 165 -0.21 -2.52 -12.50
N CYS A 166 -0.99 -3.46 -13.03
CA CYS A 166 -2.39 -3.60 -12.69
C CYS A 166 -2.55 -4.59 -11.53
N ALA A 167 -3.77 -4.82 -11.07
CA ALA A 167 -4.02 -5.91 -10.13
C ALA A 167 -5.40 -6.53 -10.28
N VAL A 168 -5.48 -7.75 -9.74
CA VAL A 168 -6.73 -8.45 -9.49
C VAL A 168 -6.87 -8.66 -7.99
N SER A 169 -8.00 -8.26 -7.39
CA SER A 169 -8.20 -8.34 -5.95
C SER A 169 -9.44 -9.10 -5.51
N LEU A 170 -9.29 -9.77 -4.37
CA LEU A 170 -10.31 -10.59 -3.72
C LEU A 170 -10.50 -10.15 -2.26
N PRO A 171 -11.66 -10.44 -1.63
CA PRO A 171 -11.80 -10.33 -0.19
C PRO A 171 -10.69 -11.13 0.54
N ALA A 172 -10.22 -10.67 1.70
CA ALA A 172 -8.99 -11.17 2.32
C ALA A 172 -8.98 -12.69 2.56
N VAL A 173 -10.09 -13.27 3.05
CA VAL A 173 -10.17 -14.71 3.32
C VAL A 173 -10.16 -15.55 2.03
N PRO A 174 -11.04 -15.31 1.04
CA PRO A 174 -10.93 -15.90 -0.29
C PRO A 174 -9.59 -15.67 -0.97
N GLY A 175 -9.00 -14.48 -0.86
CA GLY A 175 -7.70 -14.14 -1.44
C GLY A 175 -6.57 -14.98 -0.85
N ALA A 176 -6.57 -15.21 0.46
CA ALA A 176 -5.60 -16.09 1.10
C ALA A 176 -5.74 -17.55 0.67
N ARG A 177 -6.97 -18.03 0.46
CA ARG A 177 -7.24 -19.37 -0.06
C ARG A 177 -6.81 -19.49 -1.52
N ALA A 178 -7.16 -18.51 -2.34
CA ALA A 178 -6.79 -18.43 -3.74
C ALA A 178 -5.27 -18.45 -3.92
N LEU A 179 -4.52 -17.67 -3.13
CA LEU A 179 -3.06 -17.68 -3.19
C LEU A 179 -2.47 -19.08 -2.95
N ARG A 180 -2.99 -19.82 -1.97
CA ARG A 180 -2.57 -21.21 -1.70
C ARG A 180 -2.93 -22.17 -2.83
N ALA A 181 -4.10 -22.01 -3.44
CA ALA A 181 -4.54 -22.84 -4.56
C ALA A 181 -3.67 -22.59 -5.79
N LEU A 182 -3.40 -21.32 -6.12
CA LEU A 182 -2.51 -20.92 -7.22
C LEU A 182 -1.08 -21.47 -7.01
N ASP A 183 -0.58 -21.45 -5.78
CA ASP A 183 0.71 -22.06 -5.43
C ASP A 183 0.72 -23.58 -5.62
N ALA A 184 -0.35 -24.26 -5.20
CA ALA A 184 -0.48 -25.71 -5.38
C ALA A 184 -0.57 -26.11 -6.86
N MET A 185 -1.13 -25.25 -7.71
CA MET A 185 -1.16 -25.42 -9.16
C MET A 185 0.14 -25.00 -9.86
N GLY A 186 1.15 -24.51 -9.12
CA GLY A 186 2.43 -24.10 -9.69
C GLY A 186 2.37 -22.81 -10.51
N VAL A 187 1.32 -21.99 -10.33
CA VAL A 187 1.20 -20.70 -11.02
C VAL A 187 2.29 -19.77 -10.51
N ARG A 188 3.13 -19.28 -11.44
CA ARG A 188 4.12 -18.27 -11.09
C ARG A 188 3.39 -16.96 -10.84
N LEU A 189 3.36 -16.54 -9.57
CA LEU A 189 2.76 -15.26 -9.16
C LEU A 189 3.83 -14.21 -8.86
N GLY A 190 3.49 -12.95 -9.16
CA GLY A 190 4.22 -11.77 -8.75
C GLY A 190 3.94 -11.37 -7.29
N PRO A 191 4.27 -10.13 -6.90
CA PRO A 191 3.99 -9.65 -5.55
C PRO A 191 2.48 -9.59 -5.26
N VAL A 192 2.12 -9.84 -4.00
CA VAL A 192 0.73 -9.82 -3.53
C VAL A 192 0.63 -8.90 -2.33
N VAL A 193 -0.17 -7.86 -2.45
CA VAL A 193 -0.48 -6.91 -1.37
C VAL A 193 -1.64 -7.47 -0.55
N ALA A 194 -1.50 -7.46 0.77
CA ALA A 194 -2.53 -7.81 1.71
C ALA A 194 -2.97 -6.59 2.51
N THR A 195 -4.29 -6.45 2.63
CA THR A 195 -4.96 -5.61 3.62
C THR A 195 -5.92 -6.48 4.42
N PRO A 196 -6.44 -6.00 5.57
CA PRO A 196 -7.39 -6.78 6.37
C PRO A 196 -8.71 -7.10 5.63
N THR A 197 -9.06 -6.32 4.60
CA THR A 197 -10.32 -6.50 3.86
C THR A 197 -10.12 -7.14 2.49
N ARG A 198 -9.00 -6.89 1.81
CA ARG A 198 -8.72 -7.39 0.46
C ARG A 198 -7.26 -7.70 0.21
N TRP A 199 -7.02 -8.73 -0.60
CA TRP A 199 -5.69 -9.09 -1.12
C TRP A 199 -5.66 -8.83 -2.62
N ALA A 200 -4.59 -8.23 -3.12
CA ALA A 200 -4.41 -7.86 -4.52
C ALA A 200 -3.16 -8.53 -5.08
N ILE A 201 -3.34 -9.32 -6.13
CA ILE A 201 -2.27 -9.93 -6.90
C ILE A 201 -1.87 -8.92 -7.97
N LEU A 202 -0.61 -8.46 -7.96
CA LEU A 202 -0.11 -7.56 -9.00
C LEU A 202 0.09 -8.36 -10.30
N VAL A 203 -0.38 -7.78 -11.40
CA VAL A 203 -0.31 -8.34 -12.75
C VAL A 203 0.28 -7.32 -13.71
N ALA A 204 0.70 -7.78 -14.89
CA ALA A 204 1.16 -6.92 -15.96
C ALA A 204 0.07 -5.90 -16.36
N PRO A 205 0.45 -4.72 -16.89
CA PRO A 205 -0.53 -3.76 -17.36
C PRO A 205 -1.44 -4.36 -18.43
N TYR A 206 -2.72 -4.03 -18.36
CA TYR A 206 -3.73 -4.37 -19.37
C TYR A 206 -4.66 -3.18 -19.58
N ASP A 207 -5.26 -3.08 -20.76
CA ASP A 207 -6.28 -2.09 -21.08
C ASP A 207 -7.71 -2.67 -20.93
N LEU A 208 -8.71 -1.79 -21.05
CA LEU A 208 -10.11 -2.17 -20.88
C LEU A 208 -10.63 -3.06 -22.01
N GLU A 209 -10.08 -2.93 -23.22
CA GLU A 209 -10.47 -3.73 -24.38
C GLU A 209 -10.08 -5.19 -24.16
N ARG A 210 -8.81 -5.43 -23.85
CA ARG A 210 -8.26 -6.75 -23.50
C ARG A 210 -8.96 -7.37 -22.29
N LEU A 211 -9.27 -6.57 -21.26
CA LEU A 211 -10.04 -7.06 -20.12
C LEU A 211 -11.46 -7.46 -20.53
N GLY A 212 -12.11 -6.68 -21.40
CA GLY A 212 -13.45 -6.98 -21.92
C GLY A 212 -13.49 -8.32 -22.67
N GLU A 213 -12.52 -8.55 -23.56
CA GLU A 213 -12.38 -9.81 -24.31
C GLU A 213 -12.17 -11.01 -23.38
N LEU A 214 -11.26 -10.88 -22.39
CA LEU A 214 -11.04 -11.92 -21.38
C LEU A 214 -12.34 -12.25 -20.63
N LEU A 215 -13.03 -11.24 -20.11
CA LEU A 215 -14.25 -11.47 -19.33
C LEU A 215 -15.40 -12.03 -20.17
N TYR A 216 -15.44 -11.74 -21.47
CA TYR A 216 -16.39 -12.35 -22.39
C TYR A 216 -16.08 -13.82 -22.66
N ALA A 217 -14.79 -14.17 -22.77
CA ALA A 217 -14.35 -15.53 -23.04
C ALA A 217 -14.32 -16.44 -21.79
N THR A 218 -14.23 -15.87 -20.60
CA THR A 218 -14.10 -16.62 -19.35
C THR A 218 -15.43 -16.78 -18.61
N ASP A 219 -15.97 -18.00 -18.61
CA ASP A 219 -17.15 -18.34 -17.83
C ASP A 219 -16.85 -18.50 -16.33
N GLY A 220 -17.72 -17.91 -15.50
CA GLY A 220 -17.74 -18.14 -14.06
C GLY A 220 -16.73 -17.32 -13.26
N VAL A 221 -16.31 -16.16 -13.77
CA VAL A 221 -15.48 -15.20 -13.02
C VAL A 221 -16.17 -14.84 -11.69
N PRO A 222 -15.48 -15.00 -10.54
CA PRO A 222 -16.04 -14.63 -9.24
C PRO A 222 -16.53 -13.18 -9.17
N SER A 223 -17.77 -12.95 -8.70
CA SER A 223 -18.35 -11.60 -8.60
C SER A 223 -17.64 -10.69 -7.59
N SER A 224 -16.86 -11.25 -6.66
CA SER A 224 -16.06 -10.47 -5.71
C SER A 224 -14.71 -10.00 -6.24
N LEU A 225 -14.30 -10.54 -7.39
CA LEU A 225 -13.08 -10.20 -8.08
C LEU A 225 -13.17 -8.74 -8.52
N ARG A 226 -12.14 -7.97 -8.23
CA ARG A 226 -12.02 -6.58 -8.66
C ARG A 226 -10.77 -6.40 -9.50
N PHE A 227 -10.93 -5.68 -10.60
CA PHE A 227 -9.88 -5.35 -11.54
C PHE A 227 -9.40 -3.92 -11.28
N HIS A 228 -8.09 -3.74 -11.22
CA HIS A 228 -7.43 -2.46 -10.97
C HIS A 228 -6.55 -2.16 -12.18
N GLY A 229 -7.18 -1.59 -13.21
CA GLY A 229 -6.56 -1.21 -14.47
C GLY A 229 -6.16 0.27 -14.51
N GLU A 230 -6.12 0.85 -15.71
CA GLU A 230 -5.90 2.28 -15.90
C GLU A 230 -6.92 3.15 -15.14
N GLY A 231 -6.43 4.23 -14.52
CA GLY A 231 -7.24 5.11 -13.67
C GLY A 231 -7.58 4.54 -12.29
N GLY A 232 -7.16 3.30 -12.00
CA GLY A 232 -7.25 2.69 -10.69
C GLY A 232 -6.08 3.06 -9.77
N TYR A 233 -6.15 2.55 -8.53
CA TYR A 233 -5.06 2.70 -7.58
C TYR A 233 -5.01 1.55 -6.57
N LEU A 234 -3.84 1.35 -5.98
CA LEU A 234 -3.61 0.37 -4.92
C LEU A 234 -2.80 0.96 -3.78
N LEU A 235 -3.04 0.50 -2.55
CA LEU A 235 -2.16 0.80 -1.44
C LEU A 235 -0.93 -0.10 -1.49
N LEU A 236 0.24 0.45 -1.19
CA LEU A 236 1.49 -0.31 -1.11
C LEU A 236 2.02 -0.41 0.33
N PRO A 237 2.66 -1.53 0.72
CA PRO A 237 3.35 -1.64 2.00
C PRO A 237 4.55 -0.69 2.12
N PRO A 238 4.96 -0.25 3.32
CA PRO A 238 4.35 -0.48 4.63
C PRO A 238 3.39 0.66 5.02
N SER A 239 2.18 0.66 4.46
CA SER A 239 1.15 1.66 4.76
C SER A 239 0.24 1.26 5.93
N THR A 240 -0.47 2.24 6.49
CA THR A 240 -1.49 2.01 7.52
C THR A 240 -2.69 2.87 7.21
N THR A 241 -3.87 2.27 7.22
CA THR A 241 -5.16 2.91 6.95
C THR A 241 -6.11 2.64 8.11
N GLY A 242 -7.31 3.22 8.09
CA GLY A 242 -8.30 3.02 9.14
C GLY A 242 -8.80 1.58 9.23
N THR A 243 -8.60 0.78 8.17
CA THR A 243 -8.90 -0.65 8.16
C THR A 243 -7.75 -1.52 8.66
N GLY A 244 -6.54 -0.96 8.82
CA GLY A 244 -5.38 -1.64 9.41
C GLY A 244 -4.10 -1.50 8.57
N GLN A 245 -3.18 -2.45 8.74
CA GLN A 245 -1.88 -2.43 8.07
C GLN A 245 -1.96 -2.97 6.64
N VAL A 246 -1.19 -2.36 5.74
CA VAL A 246 -0.96 -2.84 4.38
C VAL A 246 0.40 -3.52 4.35
N GLY A 247 0.44 -4.79 3.97
CA GLY A 247 1.65 -5.61 3.97
C GLY A 247 1.77 -6.50 2.75
N TRP A 248 2.91 -7.17 2.60
CA TRP A 248 3.10 -8.16 1.55
C TRP A 248 2.60 -9.53 2.04
N ALA A 249 1.59 -10.11 1.38
CA ALA A 249 1.33 -11.55 1.51
C ALA A 249 2.38 -12.35 0.74
N ARG A 250 2.84 -11.80 -0.38
CA ARG A 250 4.01 -12.26 -1.13
C ARG A 250 4.86 -11.05 -1.49
N ALA A 251 6.05 -10.98 -0.91
CA ALA A 251 6.99 -9.91 -1.22
C ALA A 251 7.62 -10.15 -2.61
N PRO A 252 8.04 -9.08 -3.31
CA PRO A 252 8.90 -9.21 -4.46
C PRO A 252 10.22 -9.89 -4.09
N LEU A 253 10.82 -10.59 -5.05
CA LEU A 253 12.12 -11.22 -4.88
C LEU A 253 13.18 -10.14 -4.54
N ALA A 254 13.99 -10.41 -3.51
CA ALA A 254 15.04 -9.49 -3.11
C ALA A 254 16.04 -9.26 -4.25
N GLY A 255 16.41 -7.99 -4.47
CA GLY A 255 17.36 -7.61 -5.53
C GLY A 255 16.77 -7.50 -6.94
N SER A 256 15.45 -7.70 -7.12
CA SER A 256 14.80 -7.47 -8.41
C SER A 256 14.68 -5.97 -8.67
N ALA A 257 15.38 -5.46 -9.69
CA ALA A 257 15.25 -4.07 -10.12
C ALA A 257 13.81 -3.76 -10.56
N ARG A 258 13.09 -4.73 -11.12
CA ARG A 258 11.63 -4.65 -11.36
C ARG A 258 10.99 -5.99 -11.00
N PRO A 259 9.93 -6.03 -10.18
CA PRO A 259 9.25 -7.29 -9.88
C PRO A 259 8.68 -7.90 -11.16
N TRP A 260 8.84 -9.20 -11.34
CA TRP A 260 8.14 -9.93 -12.40
C TRP A 260 6.63 -9.97 -12.11
N LEU A 261 5.81 -9.79 -13.15
CA LEU A 261 4.36 -9.75 -13.06
C LEU A 261 3.75 -10.73 -14.09
N PRO A 262 2.79 -11.58 -13.68
CA PRO A 262 2.06 -12.43 -14.60
C PRO A 262 1.06 -11.62 -15.44
N ASP A 263 0.69 -12.14 -16.61
CA ASP A 263 -0.46 -11.65 -17.38
C ASP A 263 -1.77 -11.84 -16.61
N VAL A 264 -2.77 -10.97 -16.88
CA VAL A 264 -4.06 -11.00 -16.17
C VAL A 264 -4.85 -12.27 -16.50
N GLU A 265 -4.78 -12.74 -17.74
CA GLU A 265 -5.44 -13.97 -18.22
C GLU A 265 -4.97 -15.18 -17.43
N ALA A 266 -3.64 -15.35 -17.31
CA ALA A 266 -3.06 -16.47 -16.57
C ALA A 266 -3.51 -16.51 -15.10
N VAL A 267 -3.69 -15.33 -14.48
CA VAL A 267 -4.19 -15.25 -13.10
C VAL A 267 -5.70 -15.51 -13.04
N VAL A 268 -6.49 -14.93 -13.93
CA VAL A 268 -7.95 -15.10 -13.94
C VAL A 268 -8.34 -16.54 -14.24
N ASP A 269 -7.74 -17.16 -15.25
CA ASP A 269 -8.00 -18.56 -15.62
C ASP A 269 -7.68 -19.49 -14.46
N ALA A 270 -6.52 -19.30 -13.82
CA ALA A 270 -6.14 -20.11 -12.68
C ALA A 270 -7.04 -19.85 -11.45
N LEU A 271 -7.53 -18.62 -11.23
CA LEU A 271 -8.49 -18.33 -10.18
C LEU A 271 -9.84 -19.01 -10.42
N VAL A 272 -10.32 -19.02 -11.67
CA VAL A 272 -11.54 -19.72 -12.06
C VAL A 272 -11.38 -21.23 -11.87
N GLU A 273 -10.25 -21.80 -12.30
CA GLU A 273 -9.96 -23.21 -12.11
C GLU A 273 -9.84 -23.59 -10.63
N ALA A 274 -9.16 -22.78 -9.82
CA ALA A 274 -9.10 -22.96 -8.36
C ALA A 274 -10.49 -22.92 -7.71
N SER A 275 -11.41 -22.10 -8.24
CA SER A 275 -12.79 -22.03 -7.76
C SER A 275 -13.58 -23.29 -8.08
N ARG A 276 -13.30 -23.96 -9.21
CA ARG A 276 -13.95 -25.20 -9.65
C ARG A 276 -13.41 -26.44 -8.92
N THR A 277 -12.14 -26.46 -8.59
CA THR A 277 -11.43 -27.63 -8.03
C THR A 277 -11.39 -27.69 -6.50
N ALA A 278 -11.89 -26.66 -5.80
CA ALA A 278 -11.96 -26.64 -4.34
C ALA A 278 -12.86 -27.79 -3.81
N PRO A 279 -12.35 -28.71 -2.96
CA PRO A 279 -13.15 -29.83 -2.46
C PRO A 279 -14.25 -29.36 -1.51
N GLY A 280 -15.49 -29.50 -1.95
CA GLY A 280 -16.71 -29.10 -1.25
C GLY A 280 -17.81 -28.91 -2.29
N GLY A 281 -18.68 -29.91 -2.44
CA GLY A 281 -19.68 -29.96 -3.50
C GLY A 281 -20.45 -28.65 -3.65
N GLY A 282 -20.42 -28.11 -4.87
CA GLY A 282 -21.24 -26.98 -5.28
C GLY A 282 -20.77 -25.64 -4.75
N SER A 283 -19.95 -24.94 -5.54
CA SER A 283 -19.79 -23.49 -5.51
C SER A 283 -19.07 -22.89 -4.29
N ARG A 284 -18.08 -22.06 -4.64
CA ARG A 284 -17.58 -20.90 -3.90
C ARG A 284 -16.47 -21.16 -2.87
N LEU A 285 -15.28 -20.68 -3.26
CA LEU A 285 -14.65 -19.64 -2.46
C LEU A 285 -15.74 -18.63 -2.04
N ALA A 286 -16.38 -18.80 -0.88
CA ALA A 286 -17.50 -17.91 -0.47
C ALA A 286 -17.00 -16.47 -0.44
N TYR A 287 -17.52 -15.66 -1.36
CA TYR A 287 -17.18 -14.26 -1.54
C TYR A 287 -18.28 -13.33 -1.04
#